data_AF-A0A1M5ZTI5-F1
#
_entry.id   AF-A0A1M5ZTI5-F1
#
_cell.length_a   1.000
_cell.length_b   1.000
_cell.length_c   1.000
_cell.angle_alpha   90.00
_cell.angle_beta   90.00
_cell.angle_gamma   90.00
#
_symmetry.space_group_name_H-M   'P 1'
#
loop_
_entity.id
_entity.type
_entity.pdbx_description
1 polymer ?
#
loop_
_entity_poly.entity_id
_entity_poly.type
_entity_poly.pdbx_seq_one_letter_code
_entity_poly.pdbx_strand_id
1 'polypeptide(L)'
;MTKAESIFGLTKGVRRSNSLVWIFDKFEREPSYIRTKMFGCEAAYVDGMLRLVVADRGEPWNGLLVCTSQEHHAALIEEMPALRPHAVLGKWLYVAQDDQAFEGIAERITTLVLARDSRVGVEPKPRRRR
;
A
#
# COMPACT_ATOMS: atom_id res chain seq x y z
N MET A 1 35.34 -41.61 -4.67
CA MET A 1 34.44 -40.81 -3.81
C MET A 1 34.74 -39.35 -4.10
N THR A 2 34.00 -38.72 -5.01
CA THR A 2 34.29 -37.35 -5.46
C THR A 2 33.16 -36.46 -4.99
N LYS A 3 33.52 -35.51 -4.11
CA LYS A 3 32.61 -34.56 -3.47
C LYS A 3 32.23 -33.50 -4.51
N ALA A 4 30.96 -33.40 -4.88
CA ALA A 4 30.46 -32.33 -5.73
C ALA A 4 30.33 -31.07 -4.88
N GLU A 5 31.15 -30.06 -5.14
CA GLU A 5 31.00 -28.73 -4.55
C GLU A 5 29.92 -27.98 -5.32
N SER A 6 28.91 -27.52 -4.59
CA SER A 6 27.81 -26.72 -5.12
C SER A 6 28.33 -25.34 -5.55
N ILE A 7 28.31 -25.08 -6.85
CA ILE A 7 28.83 -23.86 -7.51
C ILE A 7 27.82 -22.69 -7.42
N PHE A 8 26.61 -22.91 -6.91
CA PHE A 8 25.63 -21.86 -6.72
C PHE A 8 25.82 -21.19 -5.36
N GLY A 9 26.78 -20.27 -5.33
CA GLY A 9 26.94 -19.32 -4.25
C GLY A 9 25.62 -18.60 -3.96
N LEU A 10 25.26 -18.60 -2.67
CA LEU A 10 24.32 -17.71 -1.98
C LEU A 10 23.29 -17.02 -2.89
N THR A 11 22.11 -17.63 -3.03
CA THR A 11 20.91 -16.87 -3.39
C THR A 11 20.69 -15.83 -2.29
N LYS A 12 21.20 -14.61 -2.51
CA LYS A 12 20.79 -13.41 -1.78
C LYS A 12 19.26 -13.37 -1.91
N GLY A 13 18.56 -13.74 -0.83
CA GLY A 13 17.16 -14.16 -0.88
C GLY A 13 16.34 -13.24 -1.77
N VAL A 14 15.71 -13.81 -2.80
CA VAL A 14 14.80 -13.07 -3.69
C VAL A 14 13.76 -12.41 -2.79
N ARG A 15 13.84 -11.08 -2.65
CA ARG A 15 12.85 -10.34 -1.86
C ARG A 15 11.52 -10.54 -2.56
N ARG A 16 10.60 -11.24 -1.90
CA ARG A 16 9.22 -11.42 -2.37
C ARG A 16 8.66 -10.04 -2.70
N SER A 17 8.27 -9.84 -3.97
CA SER A 17 7.48 -8.68 -4.35
C SER A 17 6.09 -8.85 -3.77
N ASN A 18 5.49 -7.76 -3.31
CA ASN A 18 4.12 -7.80 -2.84
C ASN A 18 3.19 -8.11 -4.02
N SER A 19 2.29 -9.07 -3.89
CA SER A 19 1.39 -9.49 -4.99
C SER A 19 0.44 -8.40 -5.45
N LEU A 20 0.16 -7.40 -4.61
CA LEU A 20 -0.78 -6.31 -4.86
C LEU A 20 -0.12 -5.05 -5.42
N VAL A 21 1.17 -5.09 -5.77
CA VAL A 21 1.88 -3.92 -6.30
C VAL A 21 1.31 -3.41 -7.62
N TRP A 22 0.57 -4.26 -8.35
CA TRP A 22 -0.13 -3.89 -9.59
C TRP A 22 -1.09 -2.69 -9.42
N ILE A 23 -1.60 -2.46 -8.21
CA ILE A 23 -2.43 -1.28 -7.91
C ILE A 23 -1.66 0.02 -8.23
N PHE A 24 -0.34 0.00 -8.07
CA PHE A 24 0.50 1.17 -8.29
C PHE A 24 0.88 1.38 -9.76
N ASP A 25 0.55 0.46 -10.66
CA ASP A 25 0.80 0.61 -12.11
C ASP A 25 0.14 1.88 -12.66
N LYS A 26 -1.01 2.28 -12.06
CA LYS A 26 -1.71 3.54 -12.35
C LYS A 26 -0.86 4.79 -12.10
N PHE A 27 0.14 4.72 -11.23
CA PHE A 27 1.00 5.84 -10.85
C PHE A 27 2.33 5.87 -11.59
N GLU A 28 2.67 4.88 -12.41
CA GLU A 28 4.00 4.82 -13.06
C GLU A 28 4.30 6.02 -13.97
N ARG A 29 3.25 6.69 -14.47
CA ARG A 29 3.37 7.90 -15.30
C ARG A 29 3.31 9.20 -14.50
N GLU A 30 3.06 9.13 -13.20
CA GLU A 30 2.99 10.29 -12.32
C GLU A 30 4.42 10.71 -11.90
N PRO A 31 4.92 11.90 -12.31
CA PRO A 31 6.30 12.29 -12.05
C PRO A 31 6.67 12.36 -10.57
N SER A 32 5.70 12.66 -9.69
CA SER A 32 5.93 12.73 -8.25
C SER A 32 5.77 11.38 -7.54
N TYR A 33 5.47 10.31 -8.28
CA TYR A 33 5.27 8.98 -7.70
C TYR A 33 6.59 8.42 -7.15
N ILE A 34 6.53 7.98 -5.90
CA ILE A 34 7.64 7.27 -5.25
C ILE A 34 7.09 6.00 -4.60
N ARG A 35 7.71 4.86 -4.95
CA ARG A 35 7.49 3.57 -4.28
C ARG A 35 8.54 3.33 -3.21
N THR A 36 8.13 2.98 -2.00
CA THR A 36 9.05 2.59 -0.93
C THR A 36 8.57 1.35 -0.17
N LYS A 37 9.51 0.60 0.40
CA LYS A 37 9.20 -0.48 1.35
C LYS A 37 8.95 0.13 2.73
N MET A 38 7.81 -0.18 3.33
CA MET A 38 7.47 0.28 4.68
C MET A 38 6.92 -0.89 5.51
N PHE A 39 7.59 -1.20 6.61
CA PHE A 39 7.27 -2.33 7.50
C PHE A 39 7.22 -3.70 6.79
N GLY A 40 7.78 -3.82 5.59
CA GLY A 40 7.70 -5.00 4.72
C GLY A 40 6.40 -5.11 3.90
N CYS A 41 5.63 -4.03 3.84
CA CYS A 41 4.62 -3.73 2.84
C CYS A 41 5.22 -2.79 1.76
N GLU A 42 4.44 -2.50 0.71
CA GLU A 42 4.79 -1.49 -0.31
C GLU A 42 3.95 -0.24 -0.11
N ALA A 43 4.57 0.92 -0.15
CA ALA A 43 3.95 2.21 0.04
C ALA A 43 4.09 3.10 -1.21
N ALA A 44 3.01 3.75 -1.58
CA ALA A 44 2.95 4.73 -2.66
C ALA A 44 2.87 6.15 -2.09
N TYR A 45 3.79 6.98 -2.55
CA TYR A 45 3.80 8.41 -2.33
C TYR A 45 3.50 9.13 -3.64
N VAL A 46 2.71 10.21 -3.57
CA VAL A 46 2.44 11.13 -4.69
C VAL A 46 2.44 12.54 -4.13
N ASP A 47 3.21 13.44 -4.75
CA ASP A 47 3.52 14.79 -4.29
C ASP A 47 4.07 14.83 -2.85
N GLY A 48 4.92 13.85 -2.51
CA GLY A 48 5.51 13.76 -1.16
C GLY A 48 4.53 13.30 -0.07
N MET A 49 3.24 13.12 -0.36
CA MET A 49 2.23 12.61 0.56
C MET A 49 2.21 11.08 0.53
N LEU A 50 2.14 10.43 1.69
CA LEU A 50 1.88 8.99 1.75
C LEU A 50 0.40 8.76 1.41
N ARG A 51 0.13 8.11 0.28
CA ARG A 51 -1.23 7.92 -0.24
C ARG A 51 -1.78 6.54 0.08
N LEU A 52 -1.06 5.49 -0.31
CA LEU A 52 -1.52 4.10 -0.24
C LEU A 52 -0.43 3.18 0.30
N VAL A 53 -0.86 2.11 0.94
CA VAL A 53 0.00 0.97 1.29
C VAL A 53 -0.70 -0.32 0.87
N VAL A 54 0.03 -1.22 0.22
CA VAL A 54 -0.46 -2.56 -0.10
C VAL A 54 0.32 -3.61 0.69
N ALA A 55 -0.39 -4.61 1.19
CA ALA A 55 0.14 -5.66 2.05
C ALA A 55 -0.41 -7.03 1.64
N ASP A 56 0.43 -8.06 1.65
CA ASP A 56 0.11 -9.43 1.21
C ASP A 56 0.62 -10.48 2.23
N ARG A 57 0.44 -10.19 3.52
CA ARG A 57 1.09 -10.90 4.63
C ARG A 57 0.14 -11.62 5.58
N GLY A 58 -1.07 -11.91 5.10
CA GLY A 58 -2.15 -12.49 5.90
C GLY A 58 -2.87 -11.44 6.75
N GLU A 59 -4.08 -11.76 7.19
CA GLU A 59 -4.93 -10.82 7.95
C GLU A 59 -4.26 -10.38 9.26
N PRO A 60 -4.39 -9.10 9.66
CA PRO A 60 -5.16 -8.03 9.00
C PRO A 60 -4.37 -7.25 7.93
N TRP A 61 -3.24 -7.78 7.44
CA TRP A 61 -2.30 -7.12 6.53
C TRP A 61 -2.30 -7.78 5.13
N ASN A 62 -3.49 -7.96 4.56
CA ASN A 62 -3.68 -8.60 3.26
C ASN A 62 -4.71 -7.83 2.42
N GLY A 63 -4.29 -6.69 1.87
CA GLY A 63 -5.18 -5.79 1.14
C GLY A 63 -4.59 -4.41 0.94
N LEU A 64 -5.49 -3.44 0.75
CA LEU A 64 -5.15 -2.05 0.45
C LEU A 64 -5.48 -1.18 1.66
N LEU A 65 -4.49 -0.43 2.12
CA LEU A 65 -4.65 0.62 3.11
C LEU A 65 -4.70 1.97 2.41
N VAL A 66 -5.70 2.76 2.76
CA VAL A 66 -5.87 4.15 2.32
C VAL A 66 -5.35 5.06 3.43
N CYS A 67 -4.24 5.75 3.17
CA CYS A 67 -3.65 6.65 4.14
C CYS A 67 -4.45 7.96 4.14
N THR A 68 -5.34 8.11 5.11
CA THR A 68 -6.25 9.26 5.29
C THR A 68 -6.25 9.74 6.74
N SER A 69 -6.70 10.96 6.98
CA SER A 69 -7.10 11.45 8.31
C SER A 69 -8.48 10.91 8.71
N GLN A 70 -8.74 10.83 10.02
CA GLN A 70 -10.00 10.30 10.57
C GLN A 70 -11.23 11.15 10.19
N GLU A 71 -11.05 12.46 10.02
CA GLU A 71 -12.12 13.39 9.60
C GLU A 71 -12.74 13.04 8.24
N HIS A 72 -12.00 12.34 7.37
CA HIS A 72 -12.49 11.91 6.06
C HIS A 72 -13.05 10.49 6.05
N HIS A 73 -12.98 9.76 7.16
CA HIS A 73 -13.41 8.35 7.20
C HIS A 73 -14.87 8.21 6.83
N ALA A 74 -15.76 8.99 7.44
CA ALA A 74 -17.19 8.91 7.18
C ALA A 74 -17.51 9.12 5.69
N ALA A 75 -16.95 10.15 5.06
CA ALA A 75 -17.19 10.46 3.66
C ALA A 75 -16.64 9.38 2.71
N LEU A 76 -15.47 8.82 3.01
CA LEU A 76 -14.89 7.74 2.19
C LEU A 76 -15.66 6.41 2.36
N ILE A 77 -16.15 6.11 3.56
CA ILE A 77 -16.97 4.91 3.83
C ILE A 77 -18.35 5.06 3.19
N GLU A 78 -18.95 6.24 3.22
CA GLU A 78 -20.23 6.50 2.52
C GLU A 78 -20.10 6.25 1.01
N GLU A 79 -19.00 6.69 0.40
CA GLU A 79 -18.71 6.48 -1.01
C GLU A 79 -18.32 5.03 -1.33
N MET A 80 -17.59 4.37 -0.43
CA MET A 80 -17.06 3.01 -0.60
C MET A 80 -17.30 2.18 0.68
N PRO A 81 -18.50 1.59 0.86
CA PRO A 81 -18.92 0.97 2.14
C PRO A 81 -18.10 -0.22 2.64
N ALA A 82 -17.30 -0.86 1.77
CA ALA A 82 -16.41 -1.94 2.20
C ALA A 82 -15.10 -1.42 2.84
N LEU A 83 -14.82 -0.11 2.76
CA LEU A 83 -13.75 0.49 3.53
C LEU A 83 -14.10 0.44 5.02
N ARG A 84 -13.12 0.05 5.83
CA ARG A 84 -13.23 0.02 7.29
C ARG A 84 -11.95 0.53 7.94
N PRO A 85 -12.00 1.10 9.16
CA PRO A 85 -10.77 1.39 9.90
C PRO A 85 -9.90 0.14 10.03
N HIS A 86 -8.60 0.26 9.76
CA HIS A 86 -7.68 -0.87 9.87
C HIS A 86 -7.55 -1.31 11.33
N ALA A 87 -7.70 -2.60 11.63
CA ALA A 87 -7.78 -3.12 13.00
C ALA A 87 -6.57 -2.76 13.89
N VAL A 88 -5.37 -2.66 13.30
CA VAL A 88 -4.13 -2.27 14.02
C VAL A 88 -3.77 -0.78 13.82
N LEU A 89 -4.19 -0.20 12.70
CA LEU A 89 -3.85 1.17 12.31
C LEU A 89 -5.15 1.97 12.13
N GLY A 90 -5.96 2.06 13.18
CA GLY A 90 -7.31 2.65 13.12
C GLY A 90 -7.38 4.13 12.71
N LYS A 91 -6.23 4.76 12.41
CA LYS A 91 -6.15 6.06 11.75
C LYS A 91 -6.38 5.99 10.23
N TRP A 92 -6.17 4.83 9.61
CA TRP A 92 -6.29 4.63 8.17
C TRP A 92 -7.45 3.70 7.86
N LEU A 93 -7.98 3.81 6.63
CA LEU A 93 -8.97 2.88 6.11
C LEU A 93 -8.29 1.71 5.42
N TYR A 94 -9.03 0.62 5.30
CA TYR A 94 -8.58 -0.66 4.76
C TYR A 94 -9.72 -1.37 4.03
N VAL A 95 -9.36 -2.06 2.96
CA VAL A 95 -10.17 -3.10 2.32
C VAL A 95 -9.31 -4.35 2.17
N ALA A 96 -9.86 -5.50 2.57
CA ALA A 96 -9.17 -6.78 2.46
C ALA A 96 -9.14 -7.25 1.00
N GLN A 97 -8.09 -7.97 0.62
CA GLN A 97 -7.92 -8.48 -0.75
C GLN A 97 -9.03 -9.47 -1.14
N ASP A 98 -9.57 -10.21 -0.16
CA ASP A 98 -10.63 -11.20 -0.36
C ASP A 98 -12.04 -10.59 -0.42
N ASP A 99 -12.17 -9.29 -0.19
CA ASP A 99 -13.43 -8.58 -0.31
C ASP A 99 -13.83 -8.45 -1.79
N GLN A 100 -15.10 -8.75 -2.09
CA GLN A 100 -15.64 -8.64 -3.46
C GLN A 100 -15.50 -7.24 -4.08
N ALA A 101 -15.46 -6.18 -3.24
CA ALA A 101 -15.32 -4.81 -3.68
C ALA A 101 -13.86 -4.36 -3.85
N PHE A 102 -12.89 -5.23 -3.53
CA PHE A 102 -11.46 -4.88 -3.46
C PHE A 102 -10.95 -4.20 -4.72
N GLU A 103 -11.12 -4.83 -5.89
CA GLU A 103 -10.61 -4.30 -7.16
C GLU A 103 -11.26 -2.96 -7.54
N GLY A 104 -12.58 -2.86 -7.35
CA GLY A 104 -13.32 -1.62 -7.61
C GLY A 104 -12.90 -0.47 -6.69
N ILE A 105 -12.62 -0.77 -5.41
CA ILE A 105 -12.08 0.22 -4.47
C ILE A 105 -10.65 0.60 -4.83
N ALA A 106 -9.81 -0.35 -5.24
CA ALA A 106 -8.44 -0.05 -5.69
C ALA A 106 -8.44 0.90 -6.91
N GLU A 107 -9.31 0.65 -7.89
CA GLU A 107 -9.49 1.53 -9.04
C GLU A 107 -10.00 2.92 -8.63
N ARG A 108 -11.02 2.98 -7.76
CA ARG A 108 -11.58 4.25 -7.30
C ARG A 108 -10.55 5.07 -6.53
N ILE A 109 -9.87 4.47 -5.58
CA ILE A 109 -8.88 5.15 -4.72
C ILE A 109 -7.68 5.62 -5.54
N THR A 110 -7.16 4.81 -6.47
CA THR A 110 -6.06 5.26 -7.35
C THR A 110 -6.48 6.45 -8.21
N THR A 111 -7.73 6.47 -8.68
CA THR A 111 -8.32 7.63 -9.38
C THR A 111 -8.35 8.88 -8.49
N LEU A 112 -8.81 8.75 -7.23
CA LEU A 112 -8.83 9.87 -6.27
C LEU A 112 -7.41 10.40 -5.98
N VAL A 113 -6.43 9.50 -5.85
CA VAL A 113 -5.02 9.88 -5.66
C VAL A 113 -4.50 10.69 -6.84
N LEU A 114 -4.73 10.22 -8.08
CA LEU A 114 -4.30 10.94 -9.28
C LEU A 114 -4.99 12.30 -9.41
N ALA A 115 -6.28 12.37 -9.06
CA ALA A 115 -7.07 13.61 -9.02
C ALA A 115 -6.69 14.56 -7.86
N ARG A 116 -5.71 14.19 -7.02
CA ARG A 116 -5.28 14.96 -5.85
C ARG A 116 -6.41 15.24 -4.86
N ASP A 117 -7.34 14.30 -4.72
CA ASP A 117 -8.42 14.41 -3.73
C ASP A 117 -7.82 14.64 -2.34
N SER A 118 -8.30 15.68 -1.66
CA SER A 118 -7.77 16.12 -0.36
C SER A 118 -8.00 15.10 0.75
N ARG A 119 -8.94 14.17 0.56
CA ARG A 119 -9.25 13.11 1.53
C ARG A 119 -8.17 12.03 1.59
N VAL A 120 -7.33 11.89 0.56
CA VAL A 120 -6.34 10.81 0.48
C VAL A 120 -4.92 11.36 0.52
N GLY A 121 -4.23 11.06 1.60
CA GLY A 121 -2.85 11.46 1.82
C GLY A 121 -2.60 11.79 3.29
N VAL A 122 -1.44 11.38 3.80
CA VAL A 122 -0.93 11.88 5.08
C VAL A 122 0.49 12.38 4.89
N GLU A 123 0.79 13.52 5.50
CA GLU A 123 2.16 14.04 5.50
C GLU A 123 3.09 13.06 6.23
N PRO A 124 4.18 12.62 5.59
CA PRO A 124 5.17 11.81 6.28
C PRO A 124 5.84 12.64 7.36
N LYS A 125 5.69 12.23 8.62
CA LYS A 125 6.45 12.86 9.71
C LYS A 125 7.94 12.63 9.47
N PRO A 126 8.78 13.68 9.46
CA PRO A 126 10.22 13.51 9.30
C PRO A 126 10.74 12.61 10.42
N ARG A 127 11.38 11.49 10.06
CA ARG A 127 12.07 10.64 11.02
C ARG A 127 13.22 11.44 11.60
N ARG A 128 13.16 11.75 12.92
CA ARG A 128 14.35 12.22 13.65
C ARG A 128 15.44 11.17 13.45
N ARG A 129 16.52 11.52 12.75
CA ARG A 129 17.73 10.69 12.70
C ARG A 129 18.22 10.56 14.14
N ARG A 130 18.34 9.31 14.61
CA ARG A 130 18.95 8.98 15.90
C ARG A 130 20.41 8.67 15.68
#